data_AF-A0A3Q0FDY3-F1
#
_entry.id   AF-A0A3Q0FDY3-F1
#
_cell.length_a   1.000
_cell.length_b   1.000
_cell.length_c   1.000
_cell.angle_alpha   90.00
_cell.angle_beta   90.00
_cell.angle_gamma   90.00
#
_symmetry.space_group_name_H-M   'P 1'
#
loop_
_entity.id
_entity.type
_entity.pdbx_description
1 polymer ?
#
loop_
_entity_poly.entity_id
_entity_poly.type
_entity_poly.pdbx_seq_one_letter_code
_entity_poly.pdbx_strand_id
1 'polypeptide(L)' 'MIDDEALGVLANFLGILIFALVIAYHLVTADPKYEAS' A
#
# COMPACT_ATOMS: atom_id res chain seq x y z
N MET A 1 18.15 -18.99 1.61
CA MET A 1 17.19 -18.85 2.73
C MET A 1 17.16 -17.38 3.05
N ILE A 2 15.98 -16.76 3.03
CA ILE A 2 15.87 -15.39 3.53
C ILE A 2 16.05 -15.48 5.05
N ASP A 3 16.90 -14.65 5.63
CA ASP A 3 17.07 -14.59 7.07
C ASP A 3 16.03 -13.65 7.69
N ASP A 4 15.91 -13.72 9.01
CA ASP A 4 14.90 -12.94 9.74
C ASP A 4 15.12 -11.43 9.59
N GLU A 5 16.36 -11.00 9.37
CA GLU A 5 16.73 -9.61 9.11
C GLU A 5 16.17 -9.13 7.76
N ALA A 6 16.46 -9.86 6.68
CA ALA A 6 15.96 -9.52 5.35
C ALA A 6 14.43 -9.65 5.27
N LEU A 7 13.83 -10.60 5.98
CA LEU A 7 12.38 -10.72 6.10
C LEU A 7 11.77 -9.50 6.82
N GLY A 8 12.40 -9.03 7.89
CA GLY A 8 11.98 -7.83 8.63
C GLY A 8 12.04 -6.57 7.77
N VAL A 9 13.10 -6.39 6.99
CA VAL A 9 13.25 -5.26 6.06
C VAL A 9 12.17 -5.31 4.98
N LEU A 10 11.95 -6.48 4.37
CA LEU A 10 10.94 -6.65 3.33
C LEU A 10 9.52 -6.42 3.87
N ALA A 11 9.20 -6.93 5.05
CA ALA A 11 7.91 -6.73 5.69
C ALA A 11 7.64 -5.26 6.04
N ASN A 12 8.65 -4.53 6.51
CA ASN A 12 8.53 -3.10 6.81
C ASN A 12 8.29 -2.28 5.53
N PHE A 13 9.09 -2.52 4.49
CA PHE A 13 8.91 -1.90 3.19
C PHE A 13 7.53 -2.19 2.60
N LEU A 14 7.10 -3.45 2.63
CA LEU A 14 5.80 -3.87 2.12
C LEU A 14 4.64 -3.25 2.92
N GLY A 15 4.77 -3.13 4.24
CA GLY A 15 3.79 -2.47 5.10
C GLY A 15 3.59 -1.01 4.70
N ILE A 16 4.67 -0.24 4.59
CA ILE A 16 4.63 1.16 4.16
C ILE A 16 4.05 1.27 2.74
N LEU A 17 4.47 0.39 1.84
CA LEU A 17 3.99 0.37 0.45
C LEU A 17 2.49 0.13 0.37
N ILE A 18 1.96 -0.83 1.12
CA ILE A 18 0.52 -1.13 1.16
C ILE A 18 -0.26 0.08 1.70
N PHE A 19 0.21 0.73 2.77
CA PHE A 19 -0.44 1.94 3.28
C PHE A 19 -0.47 3.07 2.25
N ALA A 20 0.64 3.30 1.54
CA ALA A 20 0.70 4.30 0.48
C ALA A 20 -0.30 3.97 -0.66
N LEU A 21 -0.42 2.70 -1.05
CA LEU A 21 -1.37 2.25 -2.08
C LEU A 21 -2.83 2.41 -1.63
N VAL A 22 -3.15 2.12 -0.36
CA VAL A 22 -4.50 2.33 0.19
C VAL A 22 -4.89 3.81 0.19
N ILE A 23 -3.95 4.69 0.55
CA ILE A 23 -4.16 6.15 0.50
C ILE A 23 -4.36 6.59 -0.95
N ALA A 24 -3.51 6.14 -1.88
CA ALA A 24 -3.64 6.47 -3.29
C ALA A 24 -4.99 5.98 -3.87
N TYR A 25 -5.44 4.78 -3.49
CA TYR A 25 -6.75 4.26 -3.87
C TYR A 25 -7.88 5.17 -3.36
N HIS A 26 -7.86 5.54 -2.07
CA HIS A 26 -8.87 6.45 -1.52
C HIS A 26 -8.87 7.81 -2.20
N LEU A 27 -7.69 8.35 -2.55
CA LEU A 27 -7.60 9.61 -3.28
C LEU A 27 -8.20 9.51 -4.69
N VAL A 28 -7.96 8.40 -5.39
CA VAL A 28 -8.54 8.16 -6.72
C VAL A 28 -10.05 7.95 -6.63
N THR A 29 -10.53 7.16 -5.67
CA THR A 29 -11.97 6.89 -5.50
C THR A 29 -12.74 8.04 -4.90
N ALA A 30 -12.08 8.98 -4.21
CA ALA A 30 -12.70 10.20 -3.70
C ALA A 30 -12.97 11.24 -4.81
N ASP A 31 -12.41 11.05 -6.00
CA ASP A 31 -12.77 11.87 -7.15
C ASP A 31 -14.18 11.48 -7.64
N PRO A 32 -15.14 12.43 -7.71
CA PRO A 32 -16.51 12.19 -8.18
C PRO A 32 -16.58 11.55 -9.57
N LYS A 33 -15.52 11.65 -10.38
CA LYS A 33 -15.40 10.97 -11.67
C LYS A 33 -15.42 9.45 -11.57
N TYR A 34 -15.03 8.89 -10.42
CA TYR A 34 -15.00 7.46 -10.14
C TYR A 34 -16.02 7.04 -9.07
N GLU A 35 -16.90 7.95 -8.63
CA GLU A 35 -18.13 7.56 -7.92
C GLU A 35 -18.88 6.63 -8.85
N ALA A 36 -18.89 5.33 -8.49
CA ALA A 36 -19.67 4.34 -9.20
C ALA A 36 -21.13 4.79 -9.17
N SER A 37 -21.60 5.27 -10.32
CA SER A 37 -23.00 5.63 -10.55
C SER A 37 -23.93 4.47 -10.25
#